data_AF-A0A3D8HAF6-F1
#
_entry.id   AF-A0A3D8HAF6-F1
#
_cell.length_a   1.000
_cell.length_b   1.000
_cell.length_c   1.000
_cell.angle_alpha   90.00
_cell.angle_beta   90.00
_cell.angle_gamma   90.00
#
_symmetry.space_group_name_H-M   'P 1'
#
loop_
_entity.id
_entity.type
_entity.pdbx_description
1 polymer ?
#
loop_
_entity_poly.entity_id
_entity_poly.type
_entity_poly.pdbx_seq_one_letter_code
_entity_poly.pdbx_strand_id
1 'polypeptide(L)'
;MALKYKLVQRRNLGVDQEDIPEKLYAQMISGDLVTFEDFIDEVGDSTVAGSAGVKAVLDRVNVVLARHLRNGRRVSVGELGTFRLNFGSTGVVGAGDFSTGLIREPRVRFLPGRALRTMKSLTSFERITPETDDSGTVNKPEDRPGIL
;
A
#
# COMPACT_ATOMS: atom_id res chain seq x y z
N MET A 1 8.79 -14.23 8.33
CA MET A 1 9.13 -13.04 7.51
C MET A 1 8.70 -11.81 8.28
N ALA A 2 9.55 -10.78 8.34
CA ALA A 2 9.25 -9.52 9.02
C ALA A 2 9.20 -8.37 8.00
N LEU A 3 8.23 -7.47 8.15
CA LEU A 3 8.20 -6.21 7.42
C LEU A 3 9.21 -5.26 8.03
N LYS A 4 10.18 -4.85 7.22
CA LYS A 4 11.18 -3.89 7.64
C LYS A 4 10.60 -2.48 7.64
N TYR A 5 10.92 -1.68 8.64
CA TYR A 5 10.51 -0.28 8.72
C TYR A 5 11.61 0.61 9.30
N LYS A 6 11.55 1.89 8.96
CA LYS A 6 12.34 2.95 9.60
C LYS A 6 11.42 3.96 10.28
N LEU A 7 11.95 4.69 11.25
CA LEU A 7 11.22 5.80 11.84
C LEU A 7 11.48 7.07 11.02
N VAL A 8 10.42 7.81 10.72
CA VAL A 8 10.49 9.12 10.06
C VAL A 8 9.67 10.14 10.82
N GLN A 9 10.23 11.33 10.99
CA GLN A 9 9.51 12.47 11.56
C GLN A 9 8.61 13.07 10.47
N ARG A 10 7.32 13.19 10.76
CA ARG A 10 6.32 13.80 9.86
C ARG A 10 5.41 14.72 10.64
N ARG A 11 4.78 15.64 9.92
CA ARG A 11 3.73 16.52 10.47
C ARG A 11 2.61 15.67 11.05
N ASN A 12 2.21 15.99 12.27
CA ASN A 12 1.04 15.39 12.89
C ASN A 12 -0.22 15.85 12.15
N LEU A 13 -1.13 14.92 11.88
CA LEU A 13 -2.44 15.19 11.28
C LEU A 13 -3.58 14.75 12.21
N GLY A 14 -3.25 14.42 13.45
CA GLY A 14 -4.21 14.04 14.48
C GLY A 14 -4.90 15.24 15.11
N VAL A 15 -5.81 14.97 16.03
CA VAL A 15 -6.57 15.99 16.78
C VAL A 15 -5.63 16.88 17.62
N ASP A 16 -4.49 16.33 18.03
CA ASP A 16 -3.46 16.99 18.82
C ASP A 16 -2.34 17.65 17.98
N GLN A 17 -2.64 17.99 16.72
CA GLN A 17 -1.69 18.62 15.82
C GLN A 17 -1.21 20.00 16.32
N GLU A 18 -2.05 20.74 17.05
CA GLU A 18 -1.70 22.07 17.57
C GLU A 18 -0.65 21.99 18.69
N ASP A 19 -0.78 21.00 19.59
CA ASP A 19 0.15 20.80 20.71
C ASP A 19 1.43 20.06 20.28
N ILE A 20 1.30 19.10 19.37
CA ILE A 20 2.39 18.26 18.90
C ILE A 20 2.45 18.35 17.37
N PRO A 21 3.20 19.33 16.81
CA PRO A 21 3.21 19.58 15.38
C PRO A 21 3.89 18.46 14.57
N GLU A 22 4.81 17.70 15.18
CA GLU A 22 5.54 16.62 14.53
C GLU A 22 5.58 15.35 15.39
N LYS A 23 5.44 14.19 14.73
CA LYS A 23 5.49 12.87 15.37
C LYS A 23 6.36 11.91 14.57
N LEU A 24 6.88 10.90 15.26
CA LEU A 24 7.58 9.78 14.64
C LEU A 24 6.56 8.76 14.13
N TYR A 25 6.68 8.42 12.85
CA TYR A 25 5.87 7.40 12.19
C TYR A 25 6.75 6.28 11.66
N ALA A 26 6.25 5.05 11.72
CA ALA A 26 6.87 3.93 11.03
C ALA A 26 6.62 4.06 9.52
N GLN A 27 7.70 4.12 8.74
CA GLN A 27 7.66 4.03 7.30
C GLN A 27 8.16 2.65 6.88
N MET A 28 7.28 1.88 6.23
CA MET A 28 7.63 0.59 5.66
C MET A 28 8.71 0.75 4.59
N ILE A 29 9.68 -0.15 4.61
CA ILE A 29 10.65 -0.33 3.55
C ILE A 29 10.12 -1.47 2.70
N SER A 30 9.69 -1.14 1.47
CA SER A 30 9.20 -2.14 0.52
C SER A 30 10.33 -3.13 0.22
N GLY A 31 9.99 -4.42 0.21
CA GLY A 31 10.87 -5.45 -0.32
C GLY A 31 10.95 -5.40 -1.85
N ASP A 32 11.63 -6.39 -2.41
CA ASP A 32 11.81 -6.51 -3.85
C ASP A 32 10.48 -6.69 -4.59
N LEU A 33 10.39 -6.11 -5.78
CA LEU A 33 9.24 -6.26 -6.65
C LEU A 33 9.32 -7.62 -7.34
N VAL A 34 8.33 -8.48 -7.10
CA VAL A 34 8.09 -9.66 -7.94
C VAL A 34 7.44 -9.18 -9.24
N THR A 35 8.10 -9.39 -10.38
CA THR A 35 7.57 -8.95 -11.68
C THR A 35 6.40 -9.82 -12.14
N PHE A 36 5.70 -9.40 -13.18
CA PHE A 36 4.60 -10.19 -13.71
C PHE A 36 5.11 -11.51 -14.30
N GLU A 37 6.24 -11.45 -15.01
CA GLU A 37 6.94 -12.58 -15.60
C GLU A 37 7.37 -13.58 -14.53
N ASP A 38 8.05 -13.12 -13.47
CA ASP A 38 8.45 -14.00 -12.36
C ASP A 38 7.23 -14.65 -11.70
N PHE A 39 6.16 -13.88 -11.48
CA PHE A 39 4.93 -14.37 -10.86
C PHE A 39 4.26 -15.46 -11.69
N ILE A 40 4.12 -15.28 -13.01
CA ILE A 40 3.48 -16.30 -13.86
C ILE A 40 4.35 -17.55 -14.04
N ASP A 41 5.68 -17.40 -13.96
CA ASP A 41 6.61 -18.52 -13.97
C ASP A 41 6.52 -19.32 -12.66
N GLU A 42 6.53 -18.67 -11.49
CA GLU A 42 6.35 -19.35 -10.19
C GLU A 42 5.00 -20.10 -10.08
N VAL A 43 3.91 -19.50 -10.57
CA VAL A 43 2.60 -20.16 -10.62
C VAL A 43 2.58 -21.25 -11.70
N GLY A 44 3.26 -21.02 -12.83
CA GLY A 44 3.38 -21.98 -13.93
C GLY A 44 4.10 -23.25 -13.50
N ASP A 45 5.22 -23.14 -12.78
CA ASP A 45 6.05 -24.25 -12.32
C ASP A 45 5.30 -25.20 -11.38
N SER A 46 4.33 -24.68 -10.65
CA SER A 46 3.49 -25.46 -9.72
C SER A 46 2.22 -26.01 -10.38
N THR A 47 2.01 -25.80 -11.69
CA THR A 47 0.77 -26.18 -12.39
C THR A 47 1.02 -26.81 -13.76
N VAL A 48 0.02 -27.53 -14.28
CA VAL A 48 0.10 -28.11 -15.64
C VAL A 48 -0.07 -27.04 -16.74
N ALA A 49 -0.55 -25.85 -16.37
CA ALA A 49 -0.85 -24.78 -17.33
C ALA A 49 0.41 -24.13 -17.92
N GLY A 50 1.56 -24.21 -17.20
CA GLY A 50 2.75 -23.44 -17.51
C GLY A 50 2.51 -21.92 -17.49
N SER A 51 3.56 -21.12 -17.64
CA SER A 51 3.44 -19.66 -17.55
C SER A 51 2.55 -19.06 -18.66
N ALA A 52 2.60 -19.61 -19.88
CA ALA A 52 1.73 -19.19 -20.98
C ALA A 52 0.23 -19.41 -20.68
N GLY A 53 -0.12 -20.56 -20.09
CA GLY A 53 -1.50 -20.86 -19.71
C GLY A 53 -1.98 -19.97 -18.57
N VAL A 54 -1.13 -19.75 -17.55
CA VAL A 54 -1.43 -18.84 -16.43
C VAL A 54 -1.67 -17.42 -16.94
N LYS A 55 -0.82 -16.91 -17.83
CA LYS A 55 -1.01 -15.59 -18.45
C LYS A 55 -2.36 -15.49 -19.17
N ALA A 56 -2.69 -16.47 -20.00
CA ALA A 56 -3.96 -16.48 -20.73
C ALA A 56 -5.18 -16.43 -19.80
N VAL A 57 -5.12 -17.14 -18.66
CA VAL A 57 -6.18 -17.12 -17.65
C VAL A 57 -6.28 -15.74 -16.98
N LEU A 58 -5.16 -15.14 -16.56
CA LEU A 58 -5.15 -13.82 -15.91
C LEU A 58 -5.67 -12.72 -16.84
N ASP A 59 -5.25 -12.74 -18.11
CA ASP A 59 -5.75 -11.83 -19.15
C ASP A 59 -7.27 -11.98 -19.31
N ARG A 60 -7.77 -13.23 -19.33
CA ARG A 60 -9.21 -13.49 -19.47
C ARG A 60 -10.01 -13.08 -18.24
N VAL A 61 -9.47 -13.29 -17.03
CA VAL A 61 -10.08 -12.86 -15.77
C VAL A 61 -10.29 -11.35 -15.78
N ASN A 62 -9.31 -10.57 -16.25
CA ASN A 62 -9.44 -9.11 -16.35
C ASN A 62 -10.63 -8.70 -17.25
N VAL A 63 -10.78 -9.33 -18.41
CA VAL A 63 -11.90 -9.06 -19.34
C VAL A 63 -13.27 -9.38 -18.69
N VAL A 64 -13.36 -10.51 -17.98
CA VAL A 64 -14.59 -10.94 -17.32
C VAL A 64 -14.93 -10.02 -16.13
N LEU A 65 -13.92 -9.63 -15.35
CA LEU A 65 -14.06 -8.67 -14.26
C LEU A 65 -14.60 -7.33 -14.77
N ALA A 66 -13.97 -6.74 -15.79
CA ALA A 66 -14.40 -5.47 -16.35
C ALA A 66 -15.87 -5.52 -16.84
N ARG A 67 -16.26 -6.61 -17.51
CA ARG A 67 -17.64 -6.81 -17.98
C ARG A 67 -18.66 -6.83 -16.84
N HIS A 68 -18.37 -7.55 -15.75
CA HIS A 68 -19.33 -7.67 -14.66
C HIS A 68 -19.34 -6.45 -13.74
N LEU A 69 -18.18 -5.84 -13.47
CA LEU A 69 -18.06 -4.63 -12.66
C LEU A 69 -18.82 -3.46 -13.30
N ARG A 70 -18.73 -3.27 -14.62
CA ARG A 70 -19.50 -2.25 -15.35
C ARG A 70 -21.02 -2.39 -15.20
N ASN A 71 -21.50 -3.60 -14.91
CA ASN A 71 -22.92 -3.89 -14.65
C ASN A 71 -23.29 -3.77 -13.15
N GLY A 72 -22.41 -3.19 -12.32
CA GLY A 72 -22.63 -3.09 -10.87
C GLY A 72 -22.57 -4.43 -10.11
N ARG A 73 -22.16 -5.51 -10.78
CA ARG A 73 -22.06 -6.84 -10.16
C ARG A 73 -20.78 -6.96 -9.32
N ARG A 74 -20.83 -7.84 -8.34
CA ARG A 74 -19.67 -8.26 -7.56
C ARG A 74 -19.13 -9.56 -8.13
N VAL A 75 -17.81 -9.69 -8.24
CA VAL A 75 -17.17 -10.89 -8.80
C VAL A 75 -16.28 -11.52 -7.74
N SER A 76 -16.57 -12.76 -7.37
CA SER A 76 -15.71 -13.56 -6.49
C SER A 76 -14.74 -14.39 -7.35
N VAL A 77 -13.46 -14.32 -7.01
CA VAL A 77 -12.37 -15.06 -7.68
C VAL A 77 -11.81 -16.09 -6.68
N GLY A 78 -12.70 -16.88 -6.09
CA GLY A 78 -12.35 -17.92 -5.11
C GLY A 78 -11.60 -17.37 -3.90
N GLU A 79 -10.49 -18.03 -3.56
CA GLU A 79 -9.68 -17.70 -2.38
C GLU A 79 -8.93 -16.37 -2.49
N LEU A 80 -8.75 -15.84 -3.72
CA LEU A 80 -8.14 -14.53 -3.91
C LEU A 80 -8.99 -13.45 -3.25
N GLY A 81 -10.30 -13.48 -3.48
CA GLY A 81 -11.22 -12.54 -2.86
C GLY A 81 -12.37 -12.10 -3.76
N THR A 82 -12.87 -10.89 -3.53
CA THR A 82 -14.03 -10.34 -4.24
C THR A 82 -13.77 -8.92 -4.72
N PHE A 83 -14.13 -8.65 -5.97
CA PHE A 83 -14.09 -7.33 -6.58
C PHE A 83 -15.48 -6.72 -6.66
N ARG A 84 -15.58 -5.42 -6.37
CA ARG A 84 -16.81 -4.64 -6.52
C ARG A 84 -16.51 -3.20 -6.90
N LEU A 85 -17.42 -2.53 -7.58
CA LEU A 85 -17.39 -1.07 -7.68
C LEU A 85 -17.88 -0.44 -6.37
N ASN A 86 -17.29 0.68 -6.02
CA ASN A 86 -17.71 1.53 -4.93
C ASN A 86 -17.57 2.99 -5.37
N PHE A 87 -18.58 3.80 -5.14
CA PHE A 87 -18.52 5.24 -5.36
C PHE A 87 -18.99 5.95 -4.10
N GLY A 88 -18.50 7.17 -3.92
CA GLY A 88 -19.06 8.13 -2.96
C GLY A 88 -19.70 9.28 -3.71
N SER A 89 -20.41 10.14 -3.00
CA SER A 89 -20.91 11.40 -3.55
C SER A 89 -20.57 12.55 -2.60
N THR A 90 -20.64 13.77 -3.12
CA THR A 90 -20.75 14.94 -2.24
C THR A 90 -22.11 14.92 -1.55
N GLY A 91 -22.15 15.23 -0.25
CA GLY A 91 -23.38 15.30 0.52
C GLY A 91 -24.18 16.56 0.20
N VAL A 92 -25.50 16.45 0.19
CA VAL A 92 -26.44 17.56 0.01
C VAL A 92 -27.42 17.61 1.17
N VAL A 93 -27.99 18.79 1.43
CA VAL A 93 -28.93 19.00 2.55
C VAL A 93 -30.34 18.55 2.17
N GLY A 94 -30.80 18.86 0.94
CA GLY A 94 -32.10 18.45 0.42
C GLY A 94 -31.98 17.47 -0.75
N ALA A 95 -32.96 16.56 -0.87
CA ALA A 95 -32.99 15.59 -1.98
C ALA A 95 -33.12 16.24 -3.37
N GLY A 96 -33.74 17.42 -3.46
CA GLY A 96 -33.88 18.19 -4.71
C GLY A 96 -32.56 18.78 -5.22
N ASP A 97 -31.55 18.94 -4.36
CA ASP A 97 -30.24 19.46 -4.71
C ASP A 97 -29.30 18.36 -5.23
N PHE A 98 -29.73 17.10 -5.16
CA PHE A 98 -28.92 15.98 -5.60
C PHE A 98 -28.95 15.84 -7.12
N SER A 99 -27.76 15.80 -7.72
CA SER A 99 -27.58 15.46 -9.14
C SER A 99 -26.55 14.35 -9.31
N THR A 100 -26.64 13.62 -10.41
CA THR A 100 -25.68 12.54 -10.75
C THR A 100 -24.25 13.06 -10.90
N GLY A 101 -24.07 14.36 -11.20
CA GLY A 101 -22.75 15.00 -11.25
C GLY A 101 -22.06 15.08 -9.88
N LEU A 102 -22.80 14.91 -8.77
CA LEU A 102 -22.22 14.85 -7.42
C LEU A 102 -21.63 13.48 -7.08
N ILE A 103 -21.91 12.46 -7.91
CA ILE A 103 -21.33 11.13 -7.75
C ILE A 103 -19.88 11.18 -8.22
N ARG A 104 -18.97 10.81 -7.32
CA ARG A 104 -17.54 10.71 -7.62
C ARG A 104 -17.27 9.47 -8.48
N GLU A 105 -16.17 9.50 -9.20
CA GLU A 105 -15.73 8.40 -10.04
C GLU A 105 -15.72 7.05 -9.27
N PRO A 106 -16.41 6.01 -9.78
CA PRO A 106 -16.43 4.69 -9.16
C PRO A 106 -15.03 4.07 -9.11
N ARG A 107 -14.66 3.55 -7.94
CA ARG A 107 -13.39 2.86 -7.71
C ARG A 107 -13.62 1.36 -7.61
N VAL A 108 -12.70 0.58 -8.18
CA VAL A 108 -12.66 -0.87 -7.96
C VAL A 108 -12.14 -1.13 -6.54
N ARG A 109 -12.95 -1.79 -5.72
CA ARG A 109 -12.57 -2.24 -4.38
C ARG A 109 -12.34 -3.75 -4.39
N PHE A 110 -11.14 -4.15 -3.97
CA PHE A 110 -10.80 -5.53 -3.70
C PHE A 110 -11.00 -5.86 -2.22
N LEU A 111 -11.73 -6.93 -1.93
CA LEU A 111 -11.88 -7.50 -0.61
C LEU A 111 -11.04 -8.78 -0.56
N PRO A 112 -9.94 -8.81 0.22
CA PRO A 112 -9.03 -9.95 0.25
C PRO A 112 -9.74 -11.19 0.80
N GLY A 113 -9.49 -12.35 0.20
CA GLY A 113 -9.99 -13.65 0.67
C GLY A 113 -9.30 -14.12 1.97
N ARG A 114 -9.62 -15.35 2.41
CA ARG A 114 -9.23 -15.83 3.75
C ARG A 114 -7.72 -15.87 3.95
N ALA A 115 -6.98 -16.48 3.01
CA ALA A 115 -5.52 -16.61 3.09
C ALA A 115 -4.83 -15.24 3.24
N LEU A 116 -5.20 -14.26 2.41
CA LEU A 116 -4.65 -12.90 2.46
C LEU A 116 -5.03 -12.12 3.73
N ARG A 117 -6.18 -12.43 4.34
CA ARG A 117 -6.55 -11.86 5.64
C ARG A 117 -5.73 -12.46 6.78
N THR A 118 -5.51 -13.78 6.76
CA THR A 118 -4.74 -14.50 7.79
C THR A 118 -3.25 -14.19 7.73
N MET A 119 -2.68 -13.95 6.54
CA MET A 119 -1.27 -13.54 6.40
C MET A 119 -0.94 -12.28 7.23
N LYS A 120 -1.88 -11.33 7.34
CA LYS A 120 -1.68 -10.10 8.12
C LYS A 120 -1.36 -10.37 9.59
N SER A 121 -2.00 -11.35 10.20
CA SER A 121 -1.75 -11.69 11.62
C SER A 121 -0.44 -12.45 11.85
N LEU A 122 0.15 -13.00 10.79
CA LEU A 122 1.42 -13.75 10.85
C LEU A 122 2.64 -12.87 10.54
N THR A 123 2.41 -11.59 10.23
CA THR A 123 3.46 -10.65 9.85
C THR A 123 4.04 -9.98 11.09
N SER A 124 5.35 -10.08 11.29
CA SER A 124 6.09 -9.33 12.31
C SER A 124 6.75 -8.07 11.74
N PHE A 125 7.22 -7.17 12.60
CA PHE A 125 7.91 -5.94 12.18
C PHE A 125 9.34 -5.91 12.68
N GLU A 126 10.25 -5.42 11.84
CA GLU A 126 11.67 -5.28 12.16
C GLU A 126 12.10 -3.84 11.87
N ARG A 127 12.69 -3.18 12.88
CA ARG A 127 13.21 -1.82 12.70
C ARG A 127 14.62 -1.90 12.11
N ILE A 128 14.84 -1.21 10.99
CA ILE A 128 16.19 -0.94 10.52
C ILE A 128 16.66 0.36 11.17
N THR A 129 17.73 0.28 11.97
CA THR A 129 18.54 1.44 12.35
C THR A 129 19.56 1.66 11.23
N PRO A 130 19.59 2.83 10.57
CA PRO A 130 20.75 3.16 9.75
C PRO A 130 21.98 3.21 10.66
N GLU A 131 23.04 2.49 10.30
CA GLU A 131 24.34 2.64 10.95
C GLU A 131 24.78 4.09 10.75
N THR A 132 24.92 4.83 11.85
CA THR A 132 25.68 6.08 11.84
C THR A 132 27.12 5.71 11.56
N ASP A 133 27.65 6.14 10.41
CA ASP A 133 29.08 6.27 10.18
C ASP A 133 29.66 7.13 11.32
N ASP A 134 30.23 6.46 12.33
CA ASP A 134 31.00 7.07 13.40
C ASP A 134 32.39 7.43 12.84
N SER A 135 32.44 8.43 11.96
CA SER A 135 33.68 9.16 11.70
C SER A 135 33.75 10.33 12.67
N GLY A 136 34.14 10.03 13.91
CA GLY A 136 34.51 11.01 14.92
C GLY A 136 35.70 11.86 14.45
N THR A 137 35.42 12.99 13.78
CA THR A 137 36.37 14.11 13.72
C THR A 137 36.20 14.94 14.99
N VAL A 138 37.07 14.66 15.96
CA VAL A 138 37.37 15.53 17.09
C VAL A 138 37.90 16.86 16.56
N ASN A 139 37.08 17.91 16.57
CA ASN A 139 37.57 19.28 16.46
C ASN A 139 37.39 19.96 17.82
N LYS A 140 38.51 20.02 18.55
CA LYS A 140 38.71 20.77 19.78
C LYS A 140 38.64 22.27 19.45
N PRO A 141 37.93 23.12 20.20
CA PRO A 141 37.92 24.55 19.94
C PRO A 141 39.28 25.17 20.26
N GLU A 142 39.85 25.89 19.29
CA GLU A 142 41.06 26.69 19.44
C GLU A 142 40.76 27.97 20.24
N ASP A 143 41.36 28.08 21.42
CA ASP A 143 41.51 29.33 22.16
C ASP A 143 42.37 30.30 21.33
N ARG A 144 41.77 31.39 20.83
CA ARG A 144 42.50 32.54 20.28
C ARG A 144 42.71 33.57 21.39
N PRO A 145 43.95 33.79 21.88
CA PRO A 145 44.25 34.94 22.72
C PRO A 145 44.32 36.21 21.85
N GLY A 146 43.61 37.24 22.30
CA GLY A 146 43.63 38.57 21.69
C GLY A 146 44.97 39.28 21.90
N ILE A 147 45.35 40.09 20.91
CA ILE A 147 46.37 41.12 21.06
C ILE A 147 45.84 42.42 20.44
N LEU A 148 45.90 43.43 21.31
CA LEU A 148 45.86 44.90 21.18
C LEU A 148 45.96 45.50 19.77
#